data_AF-A0A2H6G1E2-F1
#
_entry.id   AF-A0A2H6G1E2-F1
#
_cell.length_a   1.000
_cell.length_b   1.000
_cell.length_c   1.000
_cell.angle_alpha   90.00
_cell.angle_beta   90.00
_cell.angle_gamma   90.00
#
_symmetry.space_group_name_H-M   'P 1'
#
loop_
_entity.id
_entity.type
_entity.pdbx_description
1 polymer ?
#
loop_
_entity_poly.entity_id
_entity_poly.type
_entity_poly.pdbx_seq_one_letter_code
_entity_poly.pdbx_strand_id
1 'polypeptide(L)' 'MTQIKEPISPLRQRMIEDMSLRKLAPKTQSGYIRVVKNFTHYIGRPPDTASAEDLRHYQLHLSIPGRTITGR' A
#
# COMPACT_ATOMS: atom_id res chain seq x y z
N MET A 1 -8.79 -17.63 -20.77
CA MET A 1 -8.21 -16.34 -20.35
C MET A 1 -7.35 -16.60 -19.13
N THR A 2 -6.03 -16.71 -19.31
CA THR A 2 -5.09 -17.06 -18.23
C THR A 2 -4.91 -15.83 -17.35
N GLN A 3 -5.47 -15.86 -16.15
CA GLN A 3 -5.28 -14.82 -15.15
C GLN A 3 -3.82 -14.87 -14.70
N ILE A 4 -2.98 -13.99 -15.25
CA ILE A 4 -1.60 -13.80 -14.80
C ILE A 4 -1.72 -13.27 -13.36
N LYS A 5 -1.61 -14.17 -12.37
CA LYS A 5 -1.41 -13.78 -10.99
C LYS A 5 -0.01 -13.19 -10.93
N GLU A 6 0.08 -11.86 -10.95
CA GLU A 6 1.34 -11.17 -10.67
C GLU A 6 1.96 -11.82 -9.43
N PRO A 7 3.21 -12.31 -9.52
CA PRO A 7 3.86 -12.94 -8.38
C PRO A 7 3.82 -11.94 -7.21
N ILE A 8 3.29 -12.39 -6.07
CA ILE A 8 3.19 -11.55 -4.88
C ILE A 8 4.62 -11.15 -4.50
N SER A 9 4.90 -9.85 -4.47
CA SER A 9 6.22 -9.38 -4.06
C SER A 9 6.54 -9.87 -2.64
N PRO A 10 7.79 -10.22 -2.32
CA PRO A 10 8.16 -10.69 -0.98
C PRO A 10 7.72 -9.72 0.14
N LEU A 11 7.79 -8.41 -0.13
CA LEU A 11 7.33 -7.39 0.81
C LEU A 11 5.80 -7.43 1.03
N ARG A 12 5.01 -7.63 -0.03
CA ARG A 12 3.56 -7.77 0.09
C ARG A 12 3.17 -9.02 0.87
N GLN A 13 3.91 -10.12 0.69
CA GLN A 13 3.67 -11.34 1.43
C GLN A 13 3.92 -11.15 2.93
N ARG A 14 5.09 -10.61 3.30
CA ARG A 14 5.44 -10.29 4.70
C ARG A 14 4.40 -9.38 5.35
N MET A 15 3.95 -8.35 4.63
CA MET A 15 2.92 -7.45 5.12
C MET A 15 1.60 -8.18 5.44
N ILE A 16 1.18 -9.13 4.60
CA ILE A 16 -0.03 -9.95 4.85
C ILE A 16 0.19 -10.89 6.04
N GLU A 17 1.35 -11.54 6.12
CA GLU A 17 1.71 -12.43 7.22
C GLU A 17 1.71 -11.68 8.56
N ASP A 18 2.37 -10.53 8.63
CA ASP A 18 2.43 -9.68 9.84
C ASP A 18 1.04 -9.22 10.29
N MET A 19 0.20 -8.79 9.35
CA MET A 19 -1.17 -8.37 9.68
C MET A 19 -2.03 -9.55 10.15
N SER A 20 -1.81 -10.74 9.61
CA SER A 20 -2.51 -11.97 10.02
C SER A 20 -2.08 -12.43 11.40
N LEU A 21 -0.77 -12.38 11.70
CA LEU A 21 -0.21 -12.67 13.03
C LEU A 21 -0.79 -11.72 14.09
N ARG A 22 -0.98 -10.45 13.74
CA ARG A 22 -1.62 -9.43 14.61
C ARG A 22 -3.15 -9.53 14.67
N LYS A 23 -3.76 -10.51 13.98
CA LYS A 23 -5.22 -10.71 13.89
C LYS A 23 -5.97 -9.46 13.43
N LEU A 24 -5.39 -8.67 12.52
CA LEU A 24 -6.10 -7.53 11.94
C LEU A 24 -7.29 -8.02 11.11
N ALA A 25 -8.43 -7.35 11.25
CA ALA A 25 -9.63 -7.68 10.49
C ALA A 25 -9.36 -7.63 8.97
N PRO A 26 -9.97 -8.50 8.14
CA PRO A 26 -9.73 -8.53 6.70
C PRO A 26 -9.94 -7.18 5.99
N LYS A 27 -10.92 -6.39 6.46
CA LYS A 27 -11.16 -5.03 5.97
C LYS A 27 -9.98 -4.10 6.24
N THR A 28 -9.39 -4.20 7.42
CA THR A 28 -8.17 -3.46 7.80
C THR A 28 -7.00 -3.90 6.94
N GLN A 29 -6.78 -5.21 6.77
CA GLN A 29 -5.71 -5.72 5.91
C GLN A 29 -5.80 -5.17 4.49
N SER A 30 -7.00 -5.22 3.90
CA SER A 30 -7.28 -4.71 2.57
C SER A 30 -7.06 -3.19 2.47
N GLY A 31 -7.45 -2.45 3.51
CA GLY A 31 -7.20 -1.01 3.61
C GLY A 31 -5.71 -0.67 3.60
N TYR A 32 -4.92 -1.36 4.42
CA TYR A 32 -3.47 -1.17 4.49
C TYR A 32 -2.79 -1.50 3.16
N ILE A 33 -3.15 -2.62 2.52
CA ILE A 33 -2.64 -2.99 1.18
C ILE A 33 -2.97 -1.90 0.15
N ARG A 34 -4.20 -1.35 0.20
CA ARG A 34 -4.61 -0.27 -0.70
C ARG A 34 -3.79 0.99 -0.51
N VAL A 35 -3.51 1.38 0.73
CA VAL A 35 -2.67 2.55 1.03
C VAL A 35 -1.26 2.37 0.47
N VAL A 36 -0.65 1.19 0.65
CA VAL A 36 0.68 0.90 0.09
C VAL A 36 0.65 0.90 -1.44
N LYS A 37 -0.39 0.35 -2.06
CA LYS A 37 -0.55 0.40 -3.52
C LYS A 37 -0.65 1.84 -4.05
N ASN A 38 -1.41 2.70 -3.37
CA ASN A 38 -1.51 4.11 -3.73
C ASN A 38 -0.17 4.83 -3.58
N PHE A 39 0.58 4.53 -2.52
CA PHE A 39 1.93 5.06 -2.31
C PHE A 39 2.88 4.64 -3.43
N THR A 40 2.91 3.36 -3.80
CA THR A 40 3.74 2.87 -4.91
C THR A 40 3.39 3.52 -6.25
N HIS A 41 2.10 3.82 -6.45
CA HIS A 41 1.64 4.53 -7.64
C HIS A 41 2.09 6.00 -7.64
N TYR A 42 2.09 6.65 -6.47
CA TYR A 42 2.57 8.03 -6.31
C TYR A 42 4.07 8.16 -6.61
N ILE A 43 4.89 7.25 -6.08
CA ILE A 43 6.35 7.28 -6.29
C ILE A 43 6.77 6.68 -7.65
N GLY A 44 5.87 5.95 -8.33
CA GLY A 44 6.13 5.29 -9.61
C GLY A 44 7.17 4.16 -9.54
N ARG A 45 7.41 3.61 -8.34
CA ARG A 45 8.48 2.65 -8.06
C ARG A 45 8.01 1.55 -7.10
N PRO A 46 8.71 0.39 -7.08
CA PRO A 46 8.42 -0.68 -6.14
C PRO A 46 8.56 -0.23 -4.67
N PRO A 47 7.70 -0.73 -3.76
CA PRO A 47 7.67 -0.28 -2.36
C PRO A 47 8.96 -0.58 -1.59
N ASP A 48 9.73 -1.56 -2.03
CA ASP A 48 11.05 -1.93 -1.54
C ASP A 48 12.14 -0.89 -1.83
N THR A 49 11.90 0.03 -2.76
CA THR A 49 12.83 1.12 -3.11
C THR A 49 12.46 2.47 -2.49
N ALA A 50 11.38 2.51 -1.71
CA ALA A 50 10.90 3.74 -1.10
C ALA A 50 11.82 4.24 0.01
N SER A 51 12.08 5.55 0.02
CA SER A 51 12.85 6.24 1.05
C SER A 51 11.96 6.96 2.06
N ALA A 52 12.56 7.43 3.17
CA ALA A 52 11.86 8.27 4.15
C ALA A 52 11.38 9.60 3.55
N GLU A 53 12.12 10.17 2.59
CA GLU A 53 11.73 11.39 1.88
C GLU A 53 10.49 11.16 1.01
N ASP A 54 10.37 9.99 0.37
CA ASP A 54 9.18 9.63 -0.40
C ASP A 54 7.92 9.57 0.50
N LEU A 55 8.07 9.03 1.72
CA LEU A 55 7.00 9.02 2.71
C LEU A 55 6.60 10.43 3.13
N ARG A 56 7.58 11.32 3.34
CA ARG A 56 7.34 12.71 3.69
C ARG A 56 6.61 13.46 2.58
N HIS A 57 7.02 13.30 1.33
CA HIS A 57 6.31 13.87 0.17
C HIS A 57 4.91 13.30 0.02
N TYR A 58 4.72 12.00 0.24
CA TYR A 58 3.40 11.39 0.17
C TYR A 58 2.47 11.87 1.30
N GLN A 59 2.99 12.07 2.51
CA GLN A 59 2.21 12.66 3.61
C GLN A 59 1.79 14.11 3.29
N LEU A 60 2.71 14.91 2.73
CA LEU A 60 2.39 16.27 2.26
C LEU A 60 1.35 16.23 1.13
N HIS A 61 1.44 15.26 0.23
CA HIS A 61 0.47 15.06 -0.83
C HIS A 61 -0.93 14.74 -0.32
N LEU A 62 -1.03 13.97 0.78
CA LEU A 62 -2.29 13.62 1.43
C LEU A 62 -2.86 14.77 2.29
N SER A 63 -2.03 15.68 2.78
CA SER A 63 -2.47 16.79 3.64
C SER A 63 -3.06 17.97 2.85
N ILE A 64 -2.97 17.97 1.52
CA ILE A 64 -3.63 18.97 0.67
C ILE A 64 -5.16 18.79 0.78
N PRO A 65 -5.90 19.81 1.25
CA PRO A 65 -7.35 19.72 1.41
C PRO A 65 -8.02 19.47 0.05
N GLY A 66 -8.78 18.38 -0.05
CA GLY A 66 -9.52 18.00 -1.27
C GLY A 66 -9.21 16.61 -1.83
N ARG A 67 -8.19 15.90 -1.34
CA ARG A 67 -7.93 14.50 -1.70
C ARG A 67 -8.53 13.54 -0.69
N THR A 68 -9.84 13.32 -0.78
CA THR A 68 -10.46 12.17 -0.12
C THR A 68 -9.95 10.88 -0.77
N ILE A 69 -9.19 10.07 -0.03
CA ILE A 69 -8.95 8.66 -0.33
C ILE A 69 -10.26 7.89 -0.15
N THR A 70 -11.24 8.17 -1.01
CA THR A 70 -12.54 7.50 -0.99
C THR A 70 -12.35 6.08 -1.51
N GLY A 71 -12.21 5.16 -0.58
CA GLY A 71 -12.75 3.82 -0.76
C GLY A 71 -14.25 3.85 -0.49
N ARG A 72 -15.02 3.94 -1.58
CA ARG A 72 -16.28 3.19 -1.65
C ARG A 72 -15.94 1.74 -1.97
#